data_AF-A0AB39N1T9-F1
#
_entry.id   AF-A0AB39N1T9-F1
#
_cell.length_a   1.000
_cell.length_b   1.000
_cell.length_c   1.000
_cell.angle_alpha   90.00
_cell.angle_beta   90.00
_cell.angle_gamma   90.00
#
_symmetry.space_group_name_H-M   'P 1'
#
loop_
_entity.id
_entity.type
_entity.pdbx_description
1 polymer ?
#
loop_
_entity_poly.entity_id
_entity_poly.type
_entity_poly.pdbx_seq_one_letter_code
_entity_poly.pdbx_strand_id
1 'polypeptide(L)'
;MSAARYRYAVFLTEDDWTSAVRGWGKRVERFSAAARRAQVERIRYAIYEAEGDCIPDGDEVRHALYLTEADYNAFMEGATHPKYGAPSDPARRILGELLTAAGDATPL
;
A
#
# COMPACT_ATOMS: atom_id res chain seq x y z
N MET A 1 -1.74 8.00 23.26
CA MET A 1 -1.29 6.64 22.90
C MET A 1 -1.02 6.64 21.40
N SER A 2 0.17 6.23 20.95
CA SER A 2 0.41 6.03 19.51
C SER A 2 -0.41 4.82 19.04
N ALA A 3 -1.04 4.92 17.87
CA ALA A 3 -1.71 3.76 17.27
C ALA A 3 -0.69 2.65 16.97
N ALA A 4 -1.09 1.39 17.12
CA ALA A 4 -0.25 0.24 16.80
C ALA A 4 0.10 0.24 15.30
N ARG A 5 1.37 -0.05 14.98
CA ARG A 5 1.84 -0.26 13.62
C ARG A 5 1.92 -1.75 13.34
N TYR A 6 1.71 -2.09 12.08
CA TYR A 6 1.78 -3.43 11.56
C TYR A 6 2.72 -3.45 10.35
N ARG A 7 3.32 -4.61 10.14
CA ARG A 7 4.08 -4.96 8.95
C ARG A 7 3.18 -5.70 7.97
N TYR A 8 3.02 -5.14 6.78
CA TYR A 8 2.32 -5.75 5.65
C TYR A 8 3.36 -6.14 4.59
N ALA A 9 3.66 -7.44 4.47
CA ALA A 9 4.62 -7.93 3.50
C ALA A 9 3.91 -8.18 2.16
N VAL A 10 4.44 -7.58 1.08
CA VAL A 10 3.86 -7.66 -0.26
C VAL A 10 4.94 -8.14 -1.22
N PHE A 11 4.60 -9.08 -2.10
CA PHE A 11 5.49 -9.64 -3.10
C PHE A 11 5.02 -9.16 -4.46
N LEU A 12 5.79 -8.26 -5.07
CA LEU A 12 5.44 -7.61 -6.33
C LEU A 12 6.68 -7.49 -7.20
N THR A 13 6.51 -7.54 -8.51
CA THR A 13 7.58 -7.11 -9.42
C THR A 13 7.86 -5.61 -9.23
N GLU A 14 9.06 -5.16 -9.58
CA GLU A 14 9.43 -3.74 -9.51
C GLU A 14 8.48 -2.85 -10.37
N ASP A 15 8.04 -3.40 -11.51
CA ASP A 15 7.10 -2.75 -12.41
C ASP A 15 5.70 -2.59 -11.77
N ASP A 16 5.21 -3.63 -11.09
CA ASP A 16 3.92 -3.58 -10.39
C ASP A 16 3.94 -2.58 -9.23
N TRP A 17 5.01 -2.61 -8.45
CA TRP A 17 5.22 -1.66 -7.36
C TRP A 17 5.20 -0.23 -7.88
N THR A 18 5.98 0.05 -8.92
CA THR A 18 6.10 1.39 -9.51
C THR A 18 4.80 1.84 -10.18
N SER A 19 4.13 0.95 -10.90
CA SER A 19 2.96 1.29 -11.72
C SER A 19 1.67 1.40 -10.91
N ALA A 20 1.51 0.58 -9.85
CA ALA A 20 0.28 0.53 -9.07
C ALA A 20 0.44 1.15 -7.68
N VAL A 21 1.38 0.69 -6.85
CA VAL A 21 1.48 1.10 -5.44
C VAL A 21 1.78 2.59 -5.30
N ARG A 22 2.78 3.11 -6.05
CA ARG A 22 3.02 4.57 -6.12
C ARG A 22 1.83 5.34 -6.69
N GLY A 23 1.21 4.77 -7.72
CA GLY A 23 0.01 5.34 -8.35
C GLY A 23 -1.11 5.51 -7.34
N TRP A 24 -1.37 4.48 -6.52
CA TRP A 24 -2.40 4.45 -5.49
C TRP A 24 -2.09 5.35 -4.30
N GLY A 25 -0.83 5.45 -3.87
CA GLY A 25 -0.41 6.44 -2.86
C GLY A 25 -0.81 7.87 -3.24
N LYS A 26 -0.65 8.25 -4.52
CA LYS A 26 -1.13 9.55 -5.05
C LYS A 26 -2.65 9.67 -5.12
N ARG A 27 -3.38 8.55 -5.23
CA ARG A 27 -4.86 8.56 -5.24
C ARG A 27 -5.41 8.84 -3.85
N VAL A 28 -4.76 8.35 -2.79
CA VAL A 28 -5.17 8.66 -1.40
C VAL A 28 -5.26 10.16 -1.18
N GLU A 29 -4.30 10.94 -1.68
CA GLU A 29 -4.28 12.42 -1.55
C GLU A 29 -5.55 13.10 -2.08
N ARG A 30 -6.18 12.49 -3.08
CA ARG A 30 -7.30 13.08 -3.80
C ARG A 30 -8.67 12.64 -3.28
N PHE A 31 -8.76 11.54 -2.53
CA PHE A 31 -10.04 10.91 -2.15
C PHE A 31 -10.25 10.72 -0.68
N SER A 32 -9.22 10.92 0.11
CA SER A 32 -9.47 11.08 1.52
C SER A 32 -10.28 12.37 1.71
N ALA A 33 -11.59 12.23 1.91
CA ALA A 33 -12.42 13.27 2.50
C ALA A 33 -12.07 13.44 4.00
N ALA A 34 -11.28 12.52 4.57
CA ALA A 34 -10.99 12.40 6.00
C ALA A 34 -9.51 12.19 6.40
N ALA A 35 -8.58 11.91 5.47
CA ALA A 35 -7.15 11.83 5.82
C ALA A 35 -6.60 13.25 5.97
N ARG A 36 -6.34 13.60 7.23
CA ARG A 36 -5.51 14.76 7.58
C ARG A 36 -4.20 14.63 6.82
N ARG A 37 -3.65 15.73 6.30
CA ARG A 37 -2.34 15.79 5.60
C ARG A 37 -1.28 14.84 6.21
N ALA A 38 -1.24 14.73 7.54
CA ALA A 38 -0.37 13.81 8.26
C ALA A 38 -0.54 12.31 7.91
N GLN A 39 -1.76 11.81 7.67
CA GLN A 39 -2.02 10.43 7.26
C GLN A 39 -1.52 10.16 5.84
N VAL A 40 -1.74 11.11 4.91
CA VAL A 40 -1.20 11.02 3.56
C VAL A 40 0.33 10.96 3.60
N GLU A 41 0.98 11.83 4.38
CA GLU A 41 2.44 11.81 4.53
C GLU A 41 2.95 10.51 5.15
N ARG A 42 2.26 9.94 6.15
CA ARG A 42 2.62 8.63 6.70
C ARG A 42 2.54 7.50 5.67
N ILE A 43 1.50 7.49 4.84
CA ILE A 43 1.34 6.49 3.77
C ILE A 43 2.45 6.65 2.73
N ARG A 44 2.74 7.88 2.30
CA ARG A 44 3.84 8.16 1.35
C ARG A 44 5.19 7.75 1.91
N TYR A 45 5.44 8.07 3.17
CA TYR A 45 6.67 7.71 3.85
C TYR A 45 6.82 6.19 3.96
N ALA A 46 5.76 5.46 4.32
CA ALA A 46 5.82 4.01 4.38
C ALA A 46 6.08 3.35 3.02
N ILE A 47 5.51 3.89 1.93
CA ILE A 47 5.82 3.42 0.56
C ILE A 47 7.30 3.70 0.23
N TYR A 48 7.82 4.87 0.59
CA TYR A 48 9.23 5.19 0.36
C TYR A 48 10.18 4.32 1.20
N GLU A 49 9.87 4.06 2.48
CA GLU A 49 10.62 3.14 3.33
C GLU A 49 10.64 1.72 2.73
N ALA A 50 9.49 1.24 2.24
CA ALA A 50 9.37 -0.07 1.63
C ALA A 50 10.17 -0.24 0.32
N GLU A 51 10.53 0.86 -0.34
CA GLU A 51 11.44 0.87 -1.50
C GLU A 51 12.90 0.78 -1.08
N GLY A 52 13.26 1.39 0.06
CA GLY A 52 14.62 1.34 0.59
C GLY A 52 14.98 0.04 1.30
N ASP A 53 13.98 -0.68 1.81
CA ASP A 53 14.12 -1.93 2.59
C ASP A 53 13.58 -3.16 1.81
N CYS A 54 13.63 -3.11 0.48
CA CYS A 54 13.13 -4.20 -0.35
C CYS A 54 14.16 -5.33 -0.49
N ILE A 55 13.69 -6.58 -0.49
CA ILE A 55 14.56 -7.77 -0.60
C ILE A 55 14.18 -8.53 -1.88
N PRO A 56 15.12 -8.76 -2.82
CA PRO A 56 14.86 -9.59 -3.99
C PRO A 56 14.44 -11.01 -3.61
N ASP A 57 13.43 -11.55 -4.30
CA ASP A 57 12.89 -12.90 -4.11
C ASP A 57 12.52 -13.51 -5.48
N GLY A 58 13.50 -14.11 -6.15
CA GLY A 58 13.33 -14.60 -7.51
C GLY A 58 13.05 -13.46 -8.50
N ASP A 59 11.93 -13.55 -9.22
CA ASP A 59 11.46 -12.53 -10.16
C ASP A 59 10.64 -11.42 -9.47
N GLU A 60 10.37 -11.56 -8.17
CA GLU A 60 9.61 -10.62 -7.37
C GLU A 60 10.52 -9.88 -6.38
N VAL A 61 9.99 -8.78 -5.86
CA VAL A 61 10.61 -7.98 -4.82
C VAL A 61 9.69 -7.99 -3.61
N ARG A 62 10.26 -8.40 -2.46
CA ARG A 62 9.56 -8.33 -1.19
C ARG A 62 9.64 -6.93 -0.64
N HIS A 63 8.48 -6.27 -0.56
CA HIS A 63 8.31 -4.98 0.09
C HIS A 63 7.61 -5.15 1.44
N ALA A 64 7.92 -4.27 2.40
CA ALA A 64 7.25 -4.24 3.69
C ALA A 64 6.71 -2.85 3.97
N LEU A 65 5.38 -2.72 3.99
CA LEU A 65 4.71 -1.48 4.40
C LEU A 65 4.54 -1.49 5.91
N TYR A 66 5.01 -0.45 6.58
CA TYR A 66 4.88 -0.29 8.04
C TYR A 66 3.85 0.78 8.37
N LEU A 67 2.59 0.38 8.55
CA LEU A 67 1.45 1.29 8.68
C LEU A 67 0.57 0.94 9.87
N THR A 68 -0.19 1.93 10.35
CA THR A 68 -1.34 1.62 11.21
C THR A 68 -2.44 0.99 10.35
N GLU A 69 -3.34 0.22 10.96
CA GLU A 69 -4.49 -0.35 10.25
C GLU A 69 -5.35 0.73 9.57
N ALA A 70 -5.55 1.87 10.23
CA ALA A 70 -6.30 3.00 9.67
C ALA A 70 -5.60 3.62 8.44
N ASP A 71 -4.27 3.73 8.46
CA ASP A 71 -3.51 4.26 7.32
C ASP A 71 -3.48 3.24 6.16
N TYR A 72 -3.41 1.94 6.47
CA TYR A 72 -3.49 0.87 5.47
C TYR A 72 -4.86 0.84 4.78
N ASN A 73 -5.94 0.95 5.54
CA ASN A 73 -7.30 1.00 4.99
C ASN A 73 -7.51 2.23 4.10
N ALA A 74 -6.99 3.39 4.48
CA ALA A 74 -7.02 4.59 3.63
C ALA A 74 -6.22 4.40 2.33
N PHE A 75 -5.10 3.68 2.38
CA PHE A 75 -4.35 3.29 1.19
C PHE A 75 -5.17 2.37 0.27
N MET A 76 -5.83 1.35 0.83
CA MET A 76 -6.70 0.43 0.07
C MET A 76 -7.92 1.13 -0.53
N GLU A 77 -8.50 2.11 0.15
CA GLU A 77 -9.56 2.96 -0.39
C GLU A 77 -9.08 3.71 -1.63
N GLY A 78 -7.87 4.29 -1.59
CA GLY A 78 -7.25 4.94 -2.75
C GLY A 78 -7.02 4.00 -3.94
N ALA A 79 -6.73 2.73 -3.67
CA ALA A 79 -6.52 1.69 -4.68
C ALA A 79 -7.84 1.23 -5.33
N THR A 80 -8.93 1.16 -4.55
CA THR A 80 -10.23 0.60 -4.96
C THR A 80 -11.33 1.63 -5.23
N HIS A 81 -11.02 2.93 -5.12
CA HIS A 81 -12.02 3.98 -5.19
C HIS A 81 -12.85 3.94 -6.50
N PRO A 82 -14.20 3.86 -6.45
CA PRO A 82 -15.06 3.56 -7.61
C PRO A 82 -14.91 4.48 -8.83
N LYS A 83 -14.65 5.76 -8.62
CA LYS A 83 -14.44 6.73 -9.73
C LYS A 83 -13.25 6.41 -10.66
N TYR A 84 -12.34 5.51 -10.27
CA TYR A 84 -11.24 5.06 -11.12
C TYR A 84 -11.66 3.92 -12.06
N GLY A 85 -12.93 3.52 -12.03
CA GLY A 85 -13.46 2.41 -12.80
C GLY A 85 -13.00 1.07 -12.24
N ALA A 86 -13.35 0.00 -12.94
CA ALA A 86 -12.88 -1.33 -12.59
C ALA A 86 -11.35 -1.41 -12.74
N PRO A 87 -10.64 -2.04 -11.79
CA PRO A 87 -9.21 -2.27 -11.94
C PRO A 87 -8.93 -3.14 -13.17
N SER A 88 -7.86 -2.81 -13.88
CA SER A 88 -7.29 -3.67 -14.93
C SER A 88 -6.81 -5.00 -14.34
N ASP A 89 -6.59 -6.03 -15.16
CA ASP A 89 -6.15 -7.34 -14.65
C ASP A 89 -4.83 -7.28 -13.85
N PRO A 90 -3.80 -6.51 -14.26
CA PRO A 90 -2.63 -6.28 -13.41
C PRO A 90 -2.99 -5.64 -12.08
N ALA A 91 -3.84 -4.60 -12.08
CA ALA A 91 -4.28 -3.94 -10.85
C ALA A 91 -5.07 -4.89 -9.92
N ARG A 92 -5.85 -5.83 -10.47
CA ARG A 92 -6.56 -6.85 -9.69
C ARG A 92 -5.60 -7.82 -9.01
N ARG A 93 -4.57 -8.29 -9.71
CA ARG A 93 -3.54 -9.14 -9.09
C ARG A 93 -2.85 -8.43 -7.93
N ILE A 94 -2.42 -7.19 -8.16
CA ILE A 94 -1.72 -6.39 -7.13
C ILE A 94 -2.65 -6.11 -5.93
N LEU A 95 -3.95 -5.85 -6.17
CA LEU A 95 -4.94 -5.74 -5.10
C LEU A 95 -5.07 -7.06 -4.32
N GLY A 96 -5.01 -8.20 -5.01
CA GLY A 96 -4.98 -9.52 -4.38
C GLY A 96 -3.80 -9.67 -3.41
N GLU A 97 -2.59 -9.31 -3.85
CA GLU A 97 -1.39 -9.37 -2.99
C GLU A 97 -1.50 -8.46 -1.77
N LEU A 98 -2.03 -7.25 -1.94
CA LEU A 98 -2.28 -6.36 -0.81
C LEU A 98 -3.32 -6.95 0.16
N LEU A 99 -4.41 -7.53 -0.35
CA LEU A 99 -5.42 -8.17 0.51
C LEU A 99 -4.84 -9.36 1.28
N THR A 100 -3.99 -10.17 0.65
CA THR A 100 -3.24 -11.24 1.34
C THR A 100 -2.34 -10.66 2.42
N ALA A 101 -1.57 -9.61 2.12
CA ALA A 101 -0.70 -8.93 3.07
C ALA A 101 -1.48 -8.35 4.28
N ALA A 102 -2.72 -7.92 4.08
CA ALA A 102 -3.60 -7.46 5.15
C ALA A 102 -4.03 -8.60 6.08
N GLY A 103 -4.31 -9.79 5.53
CA GLY A 103 -4.61 -11.00 6.30
C GLY A 103 -3.42 -11.52 7.11
N ASP A 104 -2.20 -11.33 6.59
CA ASP A 104 -0.95 -11.78 7.20
C ASP A 104 -0.22 -10.69 8.02
N ALA A 105 -0.90 -9.56 8.28
CA ALA A 105 -0.32 -8.40 8.94
C ALA A 105 0.22 -8.75 10.33
N THR A 106 1.50 -8.44 10.58
CA THR A 106 2.16 -8.74 11.87
C THR A 106 2.33 -7.47 12.69
N PRO A 107 1.95 -7.41 13.98
CA PRO A 107 2.19 -6.25 14.82
C PRO A 107 3.69 -5.99 15.04
N LEU A 108 4.07 -4.71 15.19
CA LEU A 108 5.44 -4.25 15.47
C LEU A 108 5.67 -3.92 16.95
#